data_AF-A0A098GHW0-F1
#
_entry.id   AF-A0A098GHW0-F1
#
_cell.length_a   1.000
_cell.length_b   1.000
_cell.length_c   1.000
_cell.angle_alpha   90.00
_cell.angle_beta   90.00
_cell.angle_gamma   90.00
#
_symmetry.space_group_name_H-M   'P 1'
#
loop_
_entity.id
_entity.type
_entity.pdbx_description
1 polymer ?
#
loop_
_entity_poly.entity_id
_entity_poly.type
_entity_poly.pdbx_seq_one_letter_code
_entity_poly.pdbx_strand_id
1 'polypeptide(L)'
;MKAREEKKSPGIFKATFDVIKAAFSNVDESYEYKFPQRKMLHEKAPPHVQAVNQHLDKEGVDLAQEHVTHFERGFEIDGHEGEGYQHNMKKWAKTVKNERKIADSFQKEADEEAKKGVDADQTKITYAKAGYLAHTLFGSGKAAMNPYVSHEEGLGIGAIHDYIDFQQDLKHGMQ
;
A
#
# COMPACT_ATOMS: atom_id res chain seq x y z
N MET A 1 -34.98 14.74 -5.67
CA MET A 1 -34.00 13.96 -4.87
C MET A 1 -33.81 12.62 -5.54
N LYS A 2 -32.68 12.36 -6.21
CA LYS A 2 -32.40 11.03 -6.76
C LYS A 2 -31.97 10.14 -5.60
N ALA A 3 -32.72 9.08 -5.34
CA ALA A 3 -32.30 8.03 -4.43
C ALA A 3 -30.92 7.55 -4.89
N ARG A 4 -29.90 7.66 -4.01
CA ARG A 4 -28.68 6.88 -4.19
C ARG A 4 -29.14 5.44 -4.14
N GLU A 5 -29.12 4.73 -5.27
CA GLU A 5 -29.15 3.28 -5.24
C GLU A 5 -28.00 2.87 -4.33
N GLU A 6 -28.32 2.32 -3.15
CA GLU A 6 -27.34 1.66 -2.30
C GLU A 6 -26.83 0.46 -3.11
N LYS A 7 -25.77 0.68 -3.89
CA LYS A 7 -24.99 -0.40 -4.46
C LYS A 7 -24.59 -1.29 -3.29
N LYS A 8 -25.18 -2.49 -3.22
CA LYS A 8 -24.75 -3.50 -2.25
C LYS A 8 -23.24 -3.65 -2.36
N SER A 9 -22.55 -3.40 -1.25
CA SER A 9 -21.10 -3.53 -1.20
C SER A 9 -20.73 -4.95 -1.66
N PRO A 10 -19.75 -5.10 -2.56
CA PRO A 10 -19.32 -6.43 -3.01
C PRO A 10 -18.83 -7.25 -1.81
N GLY A 11 -18.93 -8.58 -1.89
CA GLY A 11 -18.30 -9.43 -0.88
C GLY A 11 -16.78 -9.22 -0.86
N ILE A 12 -16.14 -9.41 0.29
CA ILE A 12 -14.70 -9.14 0.52
C ILE A 12 -13.83 -9.76 -0.59
N PHE A 13 -14.03 -11.03 -0.93
CA PHE A 13 -13.24 -11.71 -1.97
C PHE A 13 -13.38 -11.05 -3.36
N LYS A 14 -14.59 -10.62 -3.71
CA LYS A 14 -14.83 -9.93 -4.97
C LYS A 14 -14.16 -8.55 -4.95
N ALA A 15 -14.30 -7.80 -3.86
CA ALA A 15 -13.62 -6.52 -3.69
C ALA A 15 -12.10 -6.67 -3.80
N THR A 16 -11.51 -7.66 -3.13
CA THR A 16 -10.08 -7.96 -3.22
C THR A 16 -9.66 -8.32 -4.64
N PHE A 17 -10.40 -9.19 -5.32
CA PHE A 17 -10.11 -9.57 -6.69
C PHE A 17 -10.19 -8.37 -7.65
N ASP A 18 -11.23 -7.54 -7.53
CA ASP A 18 -11.45 -6.37 -8.38
C ASP A 18 -10.35 -5.31 -8.14
N VAL A 19 -9.92 -5.10 -6.89
CA VAL A 19 -8.78 -4.23 -6.55
C VAL A 19 -7.47 -4.74 -7.14
N ILE A 20 -7.17 -6.03 -6.98
CA ILE A 20 -5.96 -6.64 -7.55
C ILE A 20 -6.00 -6.53 -9.08
N LYS A 21 -7.14 -6.84 -9.70
CA LYS A 21 -7.31 -6.74 -11.16
C LYS A 21 -7.15 -5.30 -11.65
N ALA A 22 -7.64 -4.32 -10.91
CA ALA A 22 -7.47 -2.91 -11.23
C ALA A 22 -6.00 -2.50 -11.25
N ALA A 23 -5.15 -3.06 -10.39
CA ALA A 23 -3.70 -2.79 -10.40
C ALA A 23 -3.01 -3.19 -11.71
N PHE A 24 -3.60 -4.09 -12.50
CA PHE A 24 -3.10 -4.51 -13.81
C PHE A 24 -3.85 -3.87 -14.98
N SER A 25 -4.72 -2.90 -14.72
CA SER A 25 -5.50 -2.22 -15.74
C SER A 25 -4.82 -0.94 -16.24
N ASN A 26 -5.19 -0.49 -17.44
CA ASN A 26 -4.73 0.78 -17.98
C ASN A 26 -5.29 1.95 -17.18
N VAL A 27 -4.49 3.01 -17.05
CA VAL A 27 -4.90 4.28 -16.45
C VAL A 27 -5.63 5.12 -17.48
N ASP A 28 -6.78 5.67 -17.11
CA ASP A 28 -7.45 6.70 -17.90
C ASP A 28 -6.90 8.07 -17.53
N GLU A 29 -5.99 8.62 -18.34
CA GLU A 29 -5.34 9.92 -18.07
C GLU A 29 -6.33 11.11 -18.03
N SER A 30 -7.54 10.93 -18.58
CA SER A 30 -8.57 11.97 -18.60
C SER A 30 -9.52 11.92 -17.39
N TYR A 31 -9.29 11.00 -16.45
CA TYR A 31 -10.20 10.77 -15.34
C TYR A 31 -10.16 11.89 -14.29
N GLU A 32 -11.32 12.50 -14.02
CA GLU A 32 -11.49 13.47 -12.94
C GLU A 32 -11.88 12.78 -11.63
N TYR A 33 -10.98 12.87 -10.64
CA TYR A 33 -11.17 12.30 -9.30
C TYR A 33 -12.21 13.06 -8.48
N LYS A 34 -13.07 12.31 -7.79
CA LYS A 34 -14.06 12.86 -6.85
C LYS A 34 -13.46 13.12 -5.47
N PHE A 35 -12.54 12.26 -5.02
CA PHE A 35 -11.92 12.37 -3.69
C PHE A 35 -10.57 13.10 -3.74
N PRO A 36 -10.37 14.20 -3.00
CA PRO A 36 -9.13 14.99 -3.02
C PRO A 36 -7.86 14.18 -2.70
N GLN A 37 -7.93 13.26 -1.75
CA GLN A 37 -6.81 12.42 -1.33
C GLN A 37 -6.35 11.50 -2.47
N ARG A 38 -7.30 10.98 -3.26
CA ARG A 38 -6.99 10.14 -4.43
C ARG A 38 -6.38 10.95 -5.57
N LYS A 39 -6.85 12.19 -5.77
CA LYS A 39 -6.23 13.12 -6.73
C LYS A 39 -4.77 13.40 -6.39
N MET A 40 -4.49 13.75 -5.13
CA MET A 40 -3.11 13.99 -4.67
C MET A 40 -2.21 12.77 -4.87
N LEU A 41 -2.73 11.57 -4.56
CA LEU A 41 -1.97 10.34 -4.72
C LEU A 41 -1.70 10.02 -6.20
N HIS A 42 -2.68 10.26 -7.09
CA HIS A 42 -2.58 9.99 -8.52
C HIS A 42 -1.39 10.70 -9.19
N GLU A 43 -1.18 11.98 -8.90
CA GLU A 43 -0.14 12.81 -9.55
C GLU A 43 1.29 12.29 -9.30
N LYS A 44 1.52 11.56 -8.21
CA LYS A 44 2.84 11.03 -7.82
C LYS A 44 2.95 9.51 -7.96
N ALA A 45 1.83 8.82 -8.11
CA ALA A 45 1.76 7.38 -8.04
C ALA A 45 2.25 6.71 -9.34
N PRO A 46 2.81 5.50 -9.27
CA PRO A 46 3.05 4.67 -10.44
C PRO A 46 1.73 4.19 -11.08
N PRO A 47 1.72 3.80 -12.37
CA PRO A 47 0.49 3.50 -13.12
C PRO A 47 -0.45 2.48 -12.45
N HIS A 48 0.08 1.42 -11.85
CA HIS A 48 -0.73 0.40 -11.18
C HIS A 48 -1.49 0.96 -9.97
N VAL A 49 -0.89 1.87 -9.19
CA VAL A 49 -1.57 2.54 -8.07
C VAL A 49 -2.57 3.58 -8.58
N GLN A 50 -2.24 4.28 -9.66
CA GLN A 50 -3.19 5.18 -10.32
C GLN A 50 -4.45 4.44 -10.77
N ALA A 51 -4.32 3.26 -11.39
CA ALA A 51 -5.44 2.45 -11.86
C ALA A 51 -6.33 1.97 -10.70
N VAL A 52 -5.73 1.51 -9.59
CA VAL A 52 -6.48 1.16 -8.37
C VAL A 52 -7.21 2.39 -7.81
N ASN A 53 -6.57 3.55 -7.78
CA ASN A 53 -7.20 4.78 -7.30
C ASN A 53 -8.40 5.18 -8.16
N GLN A 54 -8.32 5.05 -9.49
CA GLN A 54 -9.47 5.32 -10.37
C GLN A 54 -10.60 4.33 -10.12
N HIS A 55 -10.30 3.04 -9.97
CA HIS A 55 -11.30 2.04 -9.68
C HIS A 55 -12.03 2.34 -8.36
N LEU A 56 -11.28 2.62 -7.30
CA LEU A 56 -11.85 2.90 -5.98
C LEU A 56 -12.62 4.24 -5.92
N ASP A 57 -12.19 5.26 -6.65
CA ASP A 57 -12.94 6.52 -6.79
C ASP A 57 -14.28 6.31 -7.52
N LYS A 58 -14.28 5.48 -8.59
CA LYS A 58 -15.49 5.06 -9.31
C LYS A 58 -16.46 4.28 -8.41
N GLU A 59 -15.93 3.46 -7.50
CA GLU A 59 -16.72 2.73 -6.49
C GLU A 59 -17.14 3.58 -5.28
N GLY A 60 -16.70 4.85 -5.21
CA GLY A 60 -17.12 5.76 -4.14
C GLY A 60 -16.40 5.54 -2.81
N VAL A 61 -15.23 4.92 -2.84
CA VAL A 61 -14.44 4.57 -1.66
C VAL A 61 -13.42 5.67 -1.41
N ASP A 62 -13.54 6.39 -0.30
CA ASP A 62 -12.54 7.39 0.08
C ASP A 62 -11.23 6.73 0.55
N LEU A 63 -10.13 7.47 0.52
CA LEU A 63 -8.84 7.05 1.03
C LEU A 63 -8.53 7.82 2.31
N ALA A 64 -8.35 7.12 3.43
CA ALA A 64 -7.90 7.76 4.66
C ALA A 64 -6.52 8.42 4.48
N GLN A 65 -6.34 9.59 5.08
CA GLN A 65 -5.10 10.37 4.97
C GLN A 65 -3.86 9.59 5.44
N GLU A 66 -4.01 8.74 6.46
CA GLU A 66 -2.91 7.90 6.98
C GLU A 66 -2.29 7.00 5.88
N HIS A 67 -3.11 6.52 4.93
CA HIS A 67 -2.63 5.67 3.85
C HIS A 67 -1.77 6.41 2.83
N VAL A 68 -2.06 7.69 2.58
CA VAL A 68 -1.30 8.52 1.63
C VAL A 68 0.18 8.53 2.00
N THR A 69 0.49 8.73 3.29
CA THR A 69 1.88 8.74 3.79
C THR A 69 2.59 7.40 3.56
N HIS A 70 1.88 6.27 3.73
CA HIS A 70 2.47 4.95 3.49
C HIS A 70 2.70 4.65 2.01
N PHE A 71 1.82 5.15 1.13
CA PHE A 71 2.02 5.06 -0.31
C PHE A 71 3.15 5.97 -0.80
N GLU A 72 3.23 7.21 -0.34
CA GLU A 72 4.33 8.13 -0.69
C GLU A 72 5.69 7.54 -0.29
N ARG A 73 5.80 6.98 0.92
CA ARG A 73 7.00 6.23 1.34
C ARG A 73 7.29 5.04 0.41
N GLY A 74 6.27 4.34 -0.06
CA GLY A 74 6.43 3.26 -1.04
C GLY A 74 7.04 3.75 -2.34
N PHE A 75 6.57 4.89 -2.85
CA PHE A 75 7.08 5.50 -4.09
C PHE A 75 8.53 5.95 -3.94
N GLU A 76 8.90 6.50 -2.77
CA GLU A 76 10.29 6.86 -2.46
C GLU A 76 11.22 5.63 -2.45
N ILE A 77 10.78 4.52 -1.86
CA ILE A 77 11.55 3.26 -1.86
C ILE A 77 11.72 2.75 -3.29
N ASP A 78 10.63 2.72 -4.07
CA ASP A 78 10.64 2.19 -5.44
C ASP A 78 11.44 3.09 -6.40
N GLY A 79 11.37 4.40 -6.24
CA GLY A 79 12.11 5.39 -7.02
C GLY A 79 13.57 5.60 -6.58
N HIS A 80 14.00 5.02 -5.45
CA HIS A 80 15.40 5.09 -5.04
C HIS A 80 16.25 4.21 -5.96
N GLU A 81 17.07 4.87 -6.78
CA GLU A 81 18.04 4.22 -7.67
C GLU A 81 19.34 3.96 -6.91
N GLY A 82 19.90 2.76 -7.10
CA GLY A 82 21.20 2.39 -6.59
C GLY A 82 21.63 1.05 -7.14
N GLU A 83 22.95 0.83 -7.16
CA GLU A 83 23.55 -0.34 -7.77
C GLU A 83 24.13 -1.29 -6.71
N GLY A 84 24.16 -2.58 -7.03
CA GLY A 84 24.80 -3.60 -6.20
C GLY A 84 23.86 -4.43 -5.34
N TYR A 85 24.34 -5.62 -4.96
CA TYR A 85 23.56 -6.64 -4.27
C TYR A 85 23.02 -6.17 -2.91
N GLN A 86 23.84 -5.51 -2.08
CA GLN A 86 23.42 -5.05 -0.75
C GLN A 86 22.37 -3.94 -0.83
N HIS A 87 22.51 -3.00 -1.78
CA HIS A 87 21.52 -1.96 -2.00
C HIS A 87 20.17 -2.57 -2.38
N ASN A 88 20.17 -3.51 -3.33
CA ASN A 88 18.97 -4.22 -3.76
C ASN A 88 18.32 -4.98 -2.60
N MET A 89 19.10 -5.71 -1.80
CA MET A 89 18.58 -6.41 -0.61
C MET A 89 17.91 -5.45 0.38
N LYS A 90 18.54 -4.30 0.68
CA LYS A 90 17.96 -3.28 1.56
C LYS A 90 16.66 -2.71 0.99
N LYS A 91 16.64 -2.39 -0.30
CA LYS A 91 15.45 -1.88 -1.00
C LYS A 91 14.31 -2.90 -0.89
N TRP A 92 14.57 -4.17 -1.20
CA TRP A 92 13.60 -5.26 -1.07
C TRP A 92 13.05 -5.41 0.35
N ALA A 93 13.91 -5.39 1.37
CA ALA A 93 13.47 -5.45 2.77
C ALA A 93 12.58 -4.26 3.16
N LYS A 94 12.94 -3.05 2.72
CA LYS A 94 12.13 -1.84 2.92
C LYS A 94 10.78 -1.95 2.22
N THR A 95 10.73 -2.48 0.99
CA THR A 95 9.49 -2.69 0.25
C THR A 95 8.57 -3.68 0.96
N VAL A 96 9.05 -4.85 1.38
CA VAL A 96 8.23 -5.85 2.12
C VAL A 96 7.71 -5.27 3.42
N LYS A 97 8.56 -4.57 4.18
CA LYS A 97 8.15 -3.90 5.42
C LYS A 97 7.10 -2.82 5.17
N ASN A 98 7.18 -2.11 4.04
CA ASN A 98 6.19 -1.10 3.68
C ASN A 98 4.83 -1.72 3.31
N GLU A 99 4.82 -2.83 2.55
CA GLU A 99 3.59 -3.57 2.24
C GLU A 99 2.86 -4.01 3.51
N ARG A 100 3.62 -4.54 4.50
CA ARG A 100 3.05 -4.93 5.79
C ARG A 100 2.45 -3.75 6.54
N LYS A 101 3.13 -2.59 6.55
CA LYS A 101 2.59 -1.36 7.18
C LYS A 101 1.31 -0.88 6.51
N ILE A 102 1.23 -0.92 5.18
CA ILE A 102 0.01 -0.56 4.44
C ILE A 102 -1.11 -1.56 4.76
N ALA A 103 -0.80 -2.86 4.80
CA ALA A 103 -1.79 -3.87 5.20
C ALA A 103 -2.30 -3.59 6.62
N ASP A 104 -1.41 -3.40 7.59
CA ASP A 104 -1.76 -3.14 8.99
C ASP A 104 -2.59 -1.86 9.15
N SER A 105 -2.32 -0.79 8.38
CA SER A 105 -3.13 0.43 8.41
C SER A 105 -4.56 0.18 7.89
N PHE A 106 -4.72 -0.61 6.84
CA PHE A 106 -6.04 -1.01 6.35
C PHE A 106 -6.79 -1.90 7.34
N GLN A 107 -6.09 -2.82 8.01
CA GLN A 107 -6.70 -3.64 9.07
C GLN A 107 -7.19 -2.78 10.23
N LYS A 108 -6.36 -1.82 10.68
CA LYS A 108 -6.73 -0.84 11.71
C LYS A 108 -7.96 -0.04 11.31
N GLU A 109 -8.03 0.45 10.06
CA GLU A 109 -9.19 1.18 9.55
C GLU A 109 -10.47 0.31 9.59
N ALA A 110 -10.37 -0.96 9.17
CA ALA A 110 -11.50 -1.89 9.22
C ALA A 110 -11.98 -2.12 10.67
N ASP A 111 -11.05 -2.28 11.61
CA ASP A 111 -11.35 -2.51 13.03
C ASP A 111 -11.94 -1.26 13.69
N GLU A 112 -11.45 -0.07 13.36
CA GLU A 112 -11.98 1.21 13.85
C GLU A 112 -13.38 1.48 13.31
N GLU A 113 -13.64 1.20 12.03
CA GLU A 113 -14.96 1.34 11.45
C GLU A 113 -15.94 0.30 12.03
N ALA A 114 -15.51 -0.94 12.23
CA ALA A 114 -16.33 -2.00 12.82
C ALA A 114 -16.73 -1.71 14.28
N LYS A 115 -15.89 -1.01 15.05
CA LYS A 115 -16.21 -0.59 16.43
C LYS A 115 -17.41 0.35 16.52
N LYS A 116 -17.83 0.99 15.42
CA LYS A 116 -19.04 1.83 15.38
C LYS A 116 -20.35 1.03 15.42
N GLY A 117 -20.28 -0.30 15.29
CA GLY A 117 -21.45 -1.17 15.42
C GLY A 117 -22.48 -0.91 14.33
N VAL A 118 -23.66 -0.42 14.71
CA VAL A 118 -24.79 -0.18 13.78
C VAL A 118 -24.55 0.99 12.82
N ASP A 119 -23.69 1.94 13.20
CA ASP A 119 -23.34 3.11 12.38
C ASP A 119 -22.12 2.85 11.49
N ALA A 120 -21.61 1.62 11.47
CA ALA A 120 -20.42 1.28 10.72
C ALA A 120 -20.68 1.28 9.20
N ASP A 121 -19.83 1.98 8.45
CA ASP A 121 -19.85 1.92 6.99
C ASP A 121 -19.32 0.56 6.50
N GLN A 122 -20.25 -0.31 6.08
CA GLN A 122 -19.93 -1.65 5.59
C GLN A 122 -19.11 -1.64 4.30
N THR A 123 -19.26 -0.61 3.46
CA THR A 123 -18.45 -0.45 2.24
C THR A 123 -17.01 -0.17 2.63
N LYS A 124 -16.80 0.77 3.57
CA LYS A 124 -15.46 1.09 4.07
C LYS A 124 -14.79 -0.11 4.73
N ILE A 125 -15.50 -0.87 5.58
CA ILE A 125 -14.98 -2.11 6.17
C ILE A 125 -14.57 -3.11 5.08
N THR A 126 -15.41 -3.30 4.06
CA THR A 126 -15.16 -4.25 2.98
C THR A 126 -13.89 -3.88 2.21
N TYR A 127 -13.75 -2.62 1.81
CA TYR A 127 -12.59 -2.17 1.04
C TYR A 127 -11.33 -2.05 1.89
N ALA A 128 -11.43 -1.72 3.18
CA ALA A 128 -10.31 -1.78 4.10
C ALA A 128 -9.81 -3.23 4.26
N LYS A 129 -10.70 -4.20 4.47
CA LYS A 129 -10.33 -5.62 4.47
C LYS A 129 -9.77 -6.09 3.12
N ALA A 130 -10.31 -5.58 2.01
CA ALA A 130 -9.78 -5.87 0.69
C ALA A 130 -8.35 -5.32 0.50
N GLY A 131 -8.08 -4.10 0.98
CA GLY A 131 -6.76 -3.49 1.01
C GLY A 131 -5.77 -4.29 1.85
N TYR A 132 -6.16 -4.71 3.06
CA TYR A 132 -5.35 -5.60 3.91
C TYR A 132 -4.97 -6.89 3.18
N LEU A 133 -5.95 -7.58 2.57
CA LEU A 133 -5.70 -8.83 1.86
C LEU A 133 -4.82 -8.61 0.62
N ALA A 134 -5.06 -7.57 -0.17
CA ALA A 134 -4.28 -7.26 -1.35
C ALA A 134 -2.80 -6.98 -0.99
N HIS A 135 -2.56 -6.11 0.00
CA HIS A 135 -1.20 -5.77 0.43
C HIS A 135 -0.49 -6.93 1.15
N THR A 136 -1.23 -7.79 1.85
CA THR A 136 -0.66 -9.04 2.41
C THR A 136 -0.21 -9.99 1.29
N LEU A 137 -1.01 -10.14 0.23
CA LEU A 137 -0.66 -10.97 -0.92
C LEU A 137 0.53 -10.38 -1.69
N PHE A 138 0.56 -9.07 -1.91
CA PHE A 138 1.70 -8.40 -2.55
C PHE A 138 2.97 -8.49 -1.71
N GLY A 139 2.86 -8.27 -0.40
CA GLY A 139 3.98 -8.45 0.55
C GLY A 139 4.52 -9.87 0.52
N SER A 140 3.64 -10.87 0.54
CA SER A 140 3.99 -12.29 0.46
C SER A 140 4.62 -12.67 -0.88
N GLY A 141 4.08 -12.19 -1.99
CA GLY A 141 4.66 -12.37 -3.33
C GLY A 141 6.07 -11.76 -3.41
N LYS A 142 6.25 -10.54 -2.89
CA LYS A 142 7.57 -9.88 -2.82
C LYS A 142 8.54 -10.66 -1.92
N ALA A 143 8.09 -11.14 -0.78
CA ALA A 143 8.89 -11.95 0.14
C ALA A 143 9.31 -13.31 -0.48
N ALA A 144 8.45 -13.93 -1.30
CA ALA A 144 8.75 -15.19 -1.97
C ALA A 144 9.77 -15.03 -3.11
N MET A 145 9.78 -13.87 -3.79
CA MET A 145 10.79 -13.55 -4.81
C MET A 145 12.20 -13.37 -4.23
N ASN A 146 12.32 -13.18 -2.91
CA ASN A 146 13.61 -13.13 -2.23
C ASN A 146 13.57 -13.82 -0.84
N PRO A 147 13.81 -15.15 -0.79
CA PRO A 147 13.70 -15.95 0.43
C PRO A 147 14.63 -15.51 1.57
N TYR A 148 15.76 -14.89 1.23
CA TYR A 148 16.76 -14.41 2.19
C TYR A 148 16.24 -13.22 3.02
N VAL A 149 15.28 -12.45 2.48
CA VAL A 149 14.65 -11.33 3.19
C VAL A 149 13.46 -11.80 4.04
N SER A 150 12.81 -12.90 3.65
CA SER A 150 11.57 -13.39 4.26
C SER A 150 11.77 -14.32 5.47
N HIS A 151 12.93 -14.96 5.60
CA HIS A 151 13.29 -15.75 6.79
C HIS A 151 13.88 -14.94 7.94
N GLU A 152 14.21 -13.66 7.71
CA GLU A 152 14.88 -12.78 8.69
C GLU A 152 13.96 -11.72 9.30
N GLU A 153 12.63 -11.93 9.30
CA GLU A 153 11.69 -11.11 10.08
C GLU A 153 12.03 -11.10 11.59
N GLY A 154 12.79 -12.07 12.08
CA GLY A 154 13.27 -12.13 13.47
C GLY A 154 14.55 -11.32 13.77
N LEU A 155 15.37 -10.98 12.77
CA LEU A 155 16.74 -10.45 13.01
C LEU A 155 16.98 -9.02 12.53
N GLY A 156 15.97 -8.31 12.04
CA GLY A 156 16.09 -6.86 11.88
C GLY A 156 17.17 -6.45 10.87
N ILE A 157 17.25 -7.13 9.72
CA ILE A 157 18.11 -6.74 8.57
C ILE A 157 18.08 -5.24 8.31
N GLY A 158 16.91 -4.58 8.36
CA GLY A 158 16.83 -3.12 8.22
C GLY A 158 17.66 -2.38 9.27
N ALA A 159 17.59 -2.78 10.53
CA ALA A 159 18.39 -2.20 11.62
C ALA A 159 19.86 -2.63 11.56
N ILE A 160 20.17 -3.87 11.15
CA ILE A 160 21.54 -4.35 10.96
C ILE A 160 22.21 -3.62 9.82
N HIS A 161 21.50 -3.37 8.71
CA HIS A 161 22.02 -2.61 7.60
C HIS A 161 22.11 -1.10 7.90
N ASP A 162 21.12 -0.53 8.59
CA ASP A 162 21.22 0.85 9.08
C ASP A 162 22.41 0.98 10.05
N TYR A 163 22.70 -0.04 10.87
CA TYR A 163 23.87 -0.09 11.75
C TYR A 163 25.19 -0.27 10.98
N ILE A 164 25.23 -1.12 9.95
CA ILE A 164 26.42 -1.31 9.11
C ILE A 164 26.73 -0.04 8.32
N ASP A 165 25.72 0.65 7.78
CA ASP A 165 25.90 1.93 7.09
C ASP A 165 26.36 3.01 8.06
N PHE A 166 25.75 3.12 9.25
CA PHE A 166 26.21 4.01 10.30
C PHE A 166 27.68 3.76 10.69
N GLN A 167 28.10 2.49 10.76
CA GLN A 167 29.49 2.11 11.02
C GLN A 167 30.43 2.42 9.86
N GLN A 168 29.96 2.33 8.61
CA GLN A 168 30.74 2.70 7.43
C GLN A 168 30.89 4.22 7.31
N ASP A 169 29.83 4.98 7.56
CA ASP A 169 29.85 6.45 7.60
C ASP A 169 30.78 6.97 8.73
N LEU A 170 30.75 6.34 9.89
CA LEU A 170 31.70 6.61 10.98
C LEU A 170 33.16 6.31 10.60
N LYS A 171 33.40 5.26 9.81
CA LYS A 171 34.75 4.88 9.36
C LYS A 171 35.25 5.72 8.19
N HIS A 172 34.38 6.32 7.40
CA HIS A 172 34.76 7.12 6.23
C HIS A 172 34.69 8.62 6.47
N GLY A 173 34.29 9.02 7.68
CA GLY A 173 34.25 10.41 8.13
C GLY A 173 33.04 11.11 7.55
N MET A 174 32.20 11.66 8.42
CA MET A 174 31.14 12.57 7.99
C MET A 174 31.78 13.71 7.18
N GLN A 175 31.56 13.71 5.87
CA GLN A 175 31.65 14.90 5.03
C GLN A 175 30.26 15.50 4.88
#